data_AF-A0A973CK24-F1
#
_entry.id   AF-A0A973CK24-F1
#
_cell.length_a   1.000
_cell.length_b   1.000
_cell.length_c   1.000
_cell.angle_alpha   90.00
_cell.angle_beta   90.00
_cell.angle_gamma   90.00
#
_symmetry.space_group_name_H-M   'P 1'
#
loop_
_entity.id
_entity.type
_entity.pdbx_description
1 polymer ?
#
loop_
_entity_poly.entity_id
_entity_poly.type
_entity_poly.pdbx_seq_one_letter_code
_entity_poly.pdbx_strand_id
1 'polypeptide(L)'
;MFTGEVGLVSDTSIFARLSGNGKQYLVYQMKYQADTEVAMVLPLPVPKGTAEHDVNFLPLDHYPKFFLEMRELFVEPDPHEELNLSTSFRAAAGAMLQVQNVGNFEASFVPSISDFERLDPRFRIDPSLWQELPDYSDYGFAVFKLKPVIGELGVHAMAFEFPTRWPDELFYPTVHLHGKRVWAYDYFDHSLFFQTNDQVFSSTYYFDVSYENANELMHPPGSDETHGIVDLDQRVFRIVLDGAYTNQDTLIGKKIAIPKSKPVEKLNSELDAKHNKLYMSVCTEAVCSEYETISLSKVPEGVKTIYDFQEETAKVTDHDLDYLIEMLLDKYRLYKITEKQEVVGTPDYVGYFHFEAGFETMHITMNLPKNRQSFELN
;
A
#
# COMPACT_ATOMS: atom_id res chain seq x y z
N MET A 1 -4.65 1.24 8.00
CA MET A 1 -5.01 -0.03 8.68
C MET A 1 -6.33 -0.58 8.14
N PHE A 2 -6.55 -1.91 8.18
CA PHE A 2 -7.82 -2.57 7.81
C PHE A 2 -8.34 -3.48 8.93
N THR A 3 -9.66 -3.67 9.00
CA THR A 3 -10.32 -4.52 10.03
C THR A 3 -10.36 -6.02 9.68
N GLY A 4 -9.97 -6.38 8.47
CA GLY A 4 -9.94 -7.76 7.98
C GLY A 4 -8.87 -7.95 6.91
N GLU A 5 -8.88 -9.12 6.27
CA GLU A 5 -7.95 -9.43 5.18
C GLU A 5 -8.23 -8.60 3.92
N VAL A 6 -7.16 -8.15 3.27
CA VAL A 6 -7.16 -7.48 1.97
C VAL A 6 -6.13 -8.17 1.09
N GLY A 7 -6.53 -8.61 -0.09
CA GLY A 7 -5.64 -9.38 -1.00
C GLY A 7 -4.66 -8.50 -1.78
N LEU A 8 -4.93 -7.19 -1.85
CA LEU A 8 -4.06 -6.18 -2.42
C LEU A 8 -4.44 -4.79 -1.88
N VAL A 9 -3.44 -3.93 -1.69
CA VAL A 9 -3.57 -2.48 -1.60
C VAL A 9 -2.42 -1.86 -2.42
N SER A 10 -2.72 -0.93 -3.34
CA SER A 10 -1.73 -0.33 -4.26
C SER A 10 -2.16 1.06 -4.76
N ASP A 11 -1.29 1.77 -5.48
CA ASP A 11 -1.50 3.12 -6.06
C ASP A 11 -2.09 4.09 -5.00
N THR A 12 -1.54 4.04 -3.78
CA THR A 12 -2.06 4.82 -2.65
C THR A 12 -1.64 6.27 -2.81
N SER A 13 -2.61 7.18 -2.87
CA SER A 13 -2.38 8.62 -2.98
C SER A 13 -3.02 9.32 -1.80
N ILE A 14 -2.23 10.13 -1.09
CA ILE A 14 -2.71 10.86 0.10
C ILE A 14 -2.32 12.32 -0.02
N PHE A 15 -3.26 13.25 0.13
CA PHE A 15 -3.01 14.69 0.19
C PHE A 15 -3.23 15.20 1.62
N ALA A 16 -2.36 16.10 2.09
CA ALA A 16 -2.52 16.79 3.37
C ALA A 16 -2.28 18.31 3.26
N ARG A 17 -3.11 19.10 3.94
CA ARG A 17 -2.92 20.56 4.07
C ARG A 17 -3.50 21.07 5.40
N LEU A 18 -2.81 22.00 6.06
CA LEU A 18 -3.37 22.72 7.21
C LEU A 18 -4.37 23.79 6.74
N SER A 19 -5.59 23.82 7.29
CA SER A 19 -6.60 24.83 6.95
C SER A 19 -6.45 26.16 7.72
N GLY A 20 -5.30 26.34 8.40
CA GLY A 20 -4.94 27.56 9.15
C GLY A 20 -5.60 27.70 10.53
N ASN A 21 -6.61 26.89 10.86
CA ASN A 21 -7.42 27.02 12.07
C ASN A 21 -7.18 25.90 13.11
N GLY A 22 -5.95 25.39 13.22
CA GLY A 22 -5.65 24.22 14.07
C GLY A 22 -6.27 22.92 13.55
N LYS A 23 -6.54 22.87 12.24
CA LYS A 23 -7.18 21.76 11.54
C LYS A 23 -6.37 21.36 10.31
N GLN A 24 -6.53 20.10 9.90
CA GLN A 24 -5.89 19.52 8.73
C GLN A 24 -6.96 18.92 7.80
N TYR A 25 -6.87 19.21 6.51
CA TYR A 25 -7.50 18.43 5.45
C TYR A 25 -6.65 17.19 5.16
N LEU A 26 -7.31 16.03 5.05
CA LEU A 26 -6.74 14.83 4.46
C LEU A 26 -7.62 14.37 3.31
N VAL A 27 -7.00 13.96 2.20
CA VAL A 27 -7.65 13.21 1.12
C VAL A 27 -6.90 11.91 0.93
N TYR A 28 -7.61 10.79 0.78
CA TYR A 28 -7.03 9.46 0.64
C TYR A 28 -7.67 8.73 -0.55
N GLN A 29 -6.85 8.13 -1.41
CA GLN A 29 -7.25 7.24 -2.51
C GLN A 29 -6.31 6.04 -2.56
N MET A 30 -6.81 4.88 -2.99
CA MET A 30 -6.03 3.67 -3.24
C MET A 30 -6.78 2.76 -4.21
N LYS A 31 -6.09 1.76 -4.76
CA LYS A 31 -6.71 0.53 -5.24
C LYS A 31 -6.71 -0.49 -4.11
N TYR A 32 -7.73 -1.33 -4.04
CA TYR A 32 -7.77 -2.46 -3.12
C TYR A 32 -8.52 -3.64 -3.73
N GLN A 33 -8.25 -4.83 -3.18
CA GLN A 33 -9.02 -6.04 -3.43
C GLN A 33 -9.39 -6.69 -2.10
N ALA A 34 -10.65 -7.08 -1.93
CA ALA A 34 -11.13 -7.78 -0.73
C ALA A 34 -12.34 -8.66 -1.06
N ASP A 35 -12.32 -9.91 -0.59
CA ASP A 35 -13.40 -10.88 -0.81
C ASP A 35 -14.59 -10.68 0.14
N THR A 36 -14.42 -9.82 1.16
CA THR A 36 -15.43 -9.54 2.19
C THR A 36 -15.54 -8.04 2.47
N GLU A 37 -16.60 -7.61 3.16
CA GLU A 37 -16.71 -6.24 3.66
C GLU A 37 -15.66 -5.99 4.74
N VAL A 38 -14.81 -4.98 4.51
CA VAL A 38 -13.78 -4.54 5.46
C VAL A 38 -13.96 -3.06 5.75
N ALA A 39 -13.39 -2.56 6.84
CA ALA A 39 -13.23 -1.12 7.02
C ALA A 39 -11.76 -0.73 6.94
N MET A 40 -11.49 0.37 6.23
CA MET A 40 -10.23 1.09 6.35
C MET A 40 -10.31 2.00 7.57
N VAL A 41 -9.31 1.91 8.44
CA VAL A 41 -9.18 2.70 9.67
C VAL A 41 -7.94 3.58 9.53
N LEU A 42 -8.16 4.89 9.58
CA LEU A 42 -7.14 5.92 9.55
C LEU A 42 -7.03 6.56 10.95
N PRO A 43 -5.90 6.39 11.67
CA PRO A 43 -5.66 7.10 12.92
C PRO A 43 -5.58 8.61 12.65
N LEU A 44 -6.11 9.43 13.55
CA LEU A 44 -6.13 10.88 13.47
C LEU A 44 -5.57 11.50 14.76
N PRO A 45 -4.51 12.33 14.69
CA PRO A 45 -3.90 12.97 15.85
C PRO A 45 -4.74 14.16 16.32
N VAL A 46 -5.93 13.88 16.87
CA VAL A 46 -6.88 14.89 17.33
C VAL A 46 -6.58 15.38 18.75
N PRO A 47 -6.97 16.62 19.12
CA PRO A 47 -6.99 17.05 20.52
C PRO A 47 -7.84 16.12 21.41
N LYS A 48 -7.41 15.94 22.67
CA LYS A 48 -8.16 15.10 23.61
C LYS A 48 -9.57 15.66 23.84
N GLY A 49 -10.58 14.84 23.59
CA GLY A 49 -11.99 15.20 23.76
C GLY A 49 -12.66 15.80 22.53
N THR A 50 -12.01 15.74 21.35
CA THR A 50 -12.64 16.02 20.05
C THR A 50 -13.94 15.22 19.89
N ALA A 51 -15.01 15.91 19.53
CA ALA A 51 -16.35 15.36 19.38
C ALA A 51 -16.60 14.82 17.95
N GLU A 52 -17.64 14.00 17.79
CA GLU A 52 -18.00 13.38 16.50
C GLU A 52 -18.31 14.37 15.38
N HIS A 53 -18.72 15.59 15.72
CA HIS A 53 -19.05 16.65 14.77
C HIS A 53 -17.88 17.61 14.48
N ASP A 54 -16.72 17.41 15.11
CA ASP A 54 -15.53 18.23 14.84
C ASP A 54 -14.78 17.75 13.58
N VAL A 55 -15.00 16.49 13.16
CA VAL A 55 -14.48 15.92 11.92
C VAL A 55 -15.54 16.00 10.83
N ASN A 56 -15.23 16.72 9.76
CA ASN A 56 -16.12 16.96 8.64
C ASN A 56 -15.67 16.12 7.44
N PHE A 57 -16.45 15.13 7.01
CA PHE A 57 -16.14 14.46 5.74
C PHE A 57 -16.68 15.29 4.57
N LEU A 58 -15.90 15.34 3.48
CA LEU A 58 -16.10 16.27 2.37
C LEU A 58 -16.34 15.47 1.08
N PRO A 59 -17.43 15.74 0.33
CA PRO A 59 -17.72 15.00 -0.90
C PRO A 59 -16.73 15.36 -2.01
N LEU A 60 -15.96 14.37 -2.48
CA LEU A 60 -15.12 14.45 -3.69
C LEU A 60 -15.52 13.44 -4.77
N ASP A 61 -16.69 12.80 -4.64
CA ASP A 61 -17.23 11.89 -5.64
C ASP A 61 -17.55 12.57 -6.98
N HIS A 62 -17.79 13.88 -6.95
CA HIS A 62 -17.91 14.72 -8.14
C HIS A 62 -16.58 15.06 -8.81
N TYR A 63 -15.44 14.86 -8.13
CA TYR A 63 -14.11 15.15 -8.65
C TYR A 63 -13.22 13.88 -8.71
N PRO A 64 -13.60 12.86 -9.51
CA PRO A 64 -12.90 11.56 -9.55
C PRO A 64 -11.46 11.64 -10.07
N LYS A 65 -11.08 12.76 -10.70
CA LYS A 65 -9.73 13.03 -11.22
C LYS A 65 -8.77 13.69 -10.23
N PHE A 66 -9.18 13.95 -8.97
CA PHE A 66 -8.39 14.71 -7.99
C PHE A 66 -6.89 14.36 -7.96
N PHE A 67 -6.52 13.08 -7.80
CA PHE A 67 -5.11 12.64 -7.81
C PHE A 67 -4.53 12.33 -9.19
N LEU A 68 -5.33 12.36 -10.26
CA LEU A 68 -4.83 12.31 -11.63
C LEU A 68 -4.27 13.69 -12.00
N GLU A 69 -5.10 14.74 -11.91
CA GLU A 69 -4.70 16.13 -12.20
C GLU A 69 -3.60 16.61 -11.24
N MET A 70 -3.65 16.21 -9.95
CA MET A 70 -2.57 16.50 -8.99
C MET A 70 -1.24 15.80 -9.34
N ARG A 71 -1.25 14.67 -10.06
CA ARG A 71 -0.01 14.03 -10.56
C ARG A 71 0.52 14.74 -11.81
N GLU A 72 -0.37 15.23 -12.67
CA GLU A 72 -0.02 15.96 -13.90
C GLU A 72 0.77 17.25 -13.60
N LEU A 73 0.54 17.90 -12.45
CA LEU A 73 1.35 19.02 -11.92
C LEU A 73 2.87 18.75 -11.80
N PHE A 74 3.29 17.48 -11.81
CA PHE A 74 4.69 17.04 -11.69
C PHE A 74 5.27 16.49 -13.00
N VAL A 75 4.51 16.53 -14.10
CA VAL A 75 5.02 16.25 -15.44
C VAL A 75 5.64 17.54 -15.99
N GLU A 76 6.84 17.45 -16.56
CA GLU A 76 7.46 18.61 -17.20
C GLU A 76 6.59 19.02 -18.40
N PRO A 77 6.12 20.28 -18.49
CA PRO A 77 5.21 20.69 -19.56
C PRO A 77 5.92 20.57 -20.92
N ASP A 78 5.39 19.72 -21.80
CA ASP A 78 5.84 19.66 -23.19
C ASP A 78 5.56 21.03 -23.83
N PRO A 79 6.56 21.73 -24.39
CA PRO A 79 6.38 23.04 -25.02
C PRO A 79 5.49 23.02 -26.29
N HIS A 80 4.82 21.91 -26.60
CA HIS A 80 4.06 21.72 -27.84
C HIS A 80 2.60 21.23 -27.70
N GLU A 81 2.03 21.01 -26.50
CA GLU A 81 0.62 20.59 -26.34
C GLU A 81 -0.31 21.67 -25.72
N GLU A 82 -1.33 22.10 -26.47
CA GLU A 82 -2.48 22.89 -25.96
C GLU A 82 -3.69 21.96 -25.73
N LEU A 83 -4.04 21.67 -24.46
CA LEU A 83 -5.07 20.67 -24.12
C LEU A 83 -6.47 21.27 -23.91
N ASN A 84 -7.46 20.71 -24.63
CA ASN A 84 -8.89 21.02 -24.50
C ASN A 84 -9.67 19.81 -23.97
N LEU A 85 -10.24 19.88 -22.76
CA LEU A 85 -11.14 18.84 -22.24
C LEU A 85 -12.32 19.43 -21.44
N SER A 86 -13.54 18.98 -21.73
CA SER A 86 -14.74 19.29 -20.95
C SER A 86 -15.74 18.13 -20.98
N THR A 87 -16.36 17.77 -19.86
CA THR A 87 -17.58 16.94 -19.80
C THR A 87 -18.21 17.01 -18.41
N SER A 88 -19.54 16.99 -18.31
CA SER A 88 -20.26 17.16 -17.04
C SER A 88 -21.69 16.62 -17.08
N PHE A 89 -22.12 15.84 -16.09
CA PHE A 89 -23.54 15.60 -15.72
C PHE A 89 -23.66 15.22 -14.24
N ARG A 90 -24.79 15.59 -13.59
CA ARG A 90 -25.13 15.30 -12.18
C ARG A 90 -26.56 14.71 -12.08
N ALA A 91 -26.84 13.94 -11.03
CA ALA A 91 -28.18 13.53 -10.60
C ALA A 91 -28.27 13.52 -9.06
N ALA A 92 -29.48 13.52 -8.48
CA ALA A 92 -29.69 13.62 -7.03
C ALA A 92 -30.81 12.69 -6.51
N ALA A 93 -30.78 12.38 -5.21
CA ALA A 93 -31.69 11.46 -4.51
C ALA A 93 -32.20 12.04 -3.16
N GLY A 94 -33.14 11.34 -2.50
CA GLY A 94 -33.68 11.67 -1.16
C GLY A 94 -33.35 10.60 -0.10
N ALA A 95 -33.47 10.94 1.19
CA ALA A 95 -32.65 10.32 2.26
C ALA A 95 -33.34 10.02 3.62
N MET A 96 -32.70 9.12 4.39
CA MET A 96 -32.47 9.06 5.86
C MET A 96 -31.40 7.96 6.09
N LEU A 97 -30.56 7.88 7.13
CA LEU A 97 -30.25 8.74 8.29
C LEU A 97 -28.86 9.42 8.12
N GLN A 98 -28.25 10.01 9.16
CA GLN A 98 -26.91 10.64 9.06
C GLN A 98 -25.75 9.65 9.17
N VAL A 99 -25.63 8.79 8.16
CA VAL A 99 -24.31 8.41 7.63
C VAL A 99 -23.89 9.56 6.72
N GLN A 100 -22.64 10.04 6.81
CA GLN A 100 -22.10 10.85 5.72
C GLN A 100 -21.76 9.89 4.57
N ASN A 101 -22.69 9.74 3.63
CA ASN A 101 -22.44 9.09 2.35
C ASN A 101 -21.61 10.06 1.51
N VAL A 102 -20.29 9.90 1.60
CA VAL A 102 -19.31 10.70 0.86
C VAL A 102 -19.14 10.04 -0.50
N GLY A 103 -20.14 10.22 -1.36
CA GLY A 103 -20.34 9.41 -2.56
C GLY A 103 -20.69 7.96 -2.22
N ASN A 104 -19.82 7.03 -2.62
CA ASN A 104 -20.04 5.57 -2.56
C ASN A 104 -19.63 4.87 -1.24
N PHE A 105 -19.12 5.58 -0.23
CA PHE A 105 -18.68 4.99 1.05
C PHE A 105 -19.48 5.49 2.24
N GLU A 106 -19.61 4.63 3.26
CA GLU A 106 -20.06 5.03 4.59
C GLU A 106 -18.84 5.40 5.44
N ALA A 107 -18.76 6.66 5.86
CA ALA A 107 -17.71 7.16 6.73
C ALA A 107 -18.22 7.39 8.17
N SER A 108 -17.35 7.26 9.16
CA SER A 108 -17.63 7.58 10.57
C SER A 108 -16.36 8.00 11.29
N PHE A 109 -16.47 8.93 12.25
CA PHE A 109 -15.39 9.25 13.17
C PHE A 109 -15.58 8.53 14.51
N VAL A 110 -14.49 7.99 15.04
CA VAL A 110 -14.43 7.25 16.29
C VAL A 110 -13.52 8.03 17.25
N PRO A 111 -14.04 8.72 18.28
CA PRO A 111 -13.26 9.62 19.11
C PRO A 111 -12.14 8.99 19.95
N SER A 112 -12.22 7.68 20.23
CA SER A 112 -11.26 6.95 21.05
C SER A 112 -11.24 5.46 20.73
N ILE A 113 -10.20 4.73 21.14
CA ILE A 113 -10.14 3.26 21.00
C ILE A 113 -11.38 2.57 21.63
N SER A 114 -11.87 3.07 22.78
CA SER A 114 -13.10 2.55 23.42
C SER A 114 -14.36 2.75 22.58
N ASP A 115 -14.43 3.78 21.73
CA ASP A 115 -15.61 4.03 20.90
C ASP A 115 -15.76 3.02 19.74
N PHE A 116 -14.74 2.20 19.41
CA PHE A 116 -14.90 1.10 18.45
C PHE A 116 -15.97 0.09 18.88
N GLU A 117 -16.27 -0.04 20.18
CA GLU A 117 -17.37 -0.89 20.67
C GLU A 117 -18.76 -0.47 20.15
N ARG A 118 -18.89 0.76 19.61
CA ARG A 118 -20.12 1.32 19.05
C ARG A 118 -20.30 1.01 17.56
N LEU A 119 -19.25 0.58 16.85
CA LEU A 119 -19.33 0.16 15.44
C LEU A 119 -19.95 -1.24 15.29
N ASP A 120 -20.37 -1.60 14.07
CA ASP A 120 -20.64 -3.02 13.73
C ASP A 120 -19.37 -3.86 14.00
N PRO A 121 -19.46 -5.03 14.66
CA PRO A 121 -18.31 -5.90 14.96
C PRO A 121 -17.37 -6.19 13.78
N ARG A 122 -17.88 -6.21 12.53
CA ARG A 122 -17.09 -6.47 11.31
C ARG A 122 -16.13 -5.31 10.96
N PHE A 123 -16.41 -4.12 11.47
CA PHE A 123 -15.64 -2.89 11.24
C PHE A 123 -14.88 -2.44 12.50
N ARG A 124 -14.55 -3.38 13.39
CA ARG A 124 -13.70 -3.16 14.56
C ARG A 124 -12.32 -3.75 14.35
N ILE A 125 -11.29 -3.03 14.77
CA ILE A 125 -9.97 -3.62 15.03
C ILE A 125 -10.08 -4.47 16.31
N ASP A 126 -9.45 -5.64 16.33
CA ASP A 126 -9.42 -6.49 17.52
C ASP A 126 -8.78 -5.72 18.71
N PRO A 127 -9.42 -5.65 19.89
CA PRO A 127 -8.90 -4.91 21.04
C PRO A 127 -7.47 -5.27 21.47
N SER A 128 -7.00 -6.49 21.16
CA SER A 128 -5.63 -6.92 21.45
C SER A 128 -4.58 -6.22 20.56
N LEU A 129 -4.91 -5.87 19.31
CA LEU A 129 -3.97 -5.26 18.37
C LEU A 129 -3.59 -3.83 18.75
N TRP A 130 -4.43 -3.12 19.49
CA TRP A 130 -4.09 -1.82 20.05
C TRP A 130 -2.94 -1.88 21.07
N GLN A 131 -2.61 -3.06 21.61
CA GLN A 131 -1.45 -3.26 22.47
C GLN A 131 -0.13 -3.27 21.68
N GLU A 132 -0.18 -3.59 20.38
CA GLU A 132 0.95 -3.46 19.44
C GLU A 132 1.13 -2.01 18.95
N LEU A 133 0.11 -1.15 19.14
CA LEU A 133 0.06 0.24 18.68
C LEU A 133 -0.19 1.23 19.84
N PRO A 134 0.65 1.24 20.90
CA PRO A 134 0.43 2.05 22.10
C PRO A 134 0.41 3.57 21.80
N ASP A 135 1.08 4.01 20.75
CA ASP A 135 1.12 5.40 20.31
C ASP A 135 -0.25 5.93 19.89
N TYR A 136 -1.20 5.06 19.51
CA TYR A 136 -2.58 5.45 19.18
C TYR A 136 -3.54 5.54 20.37
N SER A 137 -3.05 5.34 21.60
CA SER A 137 -3.87 5.34 22.82
C SER A 137 -4.65 6.65 23.09
N ASP A 138 -4.26 7.76 22.48
CA ASP A 138 -4.93 9.07 22.57
C ASP A 138 -5.38 9.64 21.21
N TYR A 139 -5.50 8.79 20.18
CA TYR A 139 -5.97 9.16 18.84
C TYR A 139 -7.49 9.01 18.70
N GLY A 140 -8.06 9.79 17.79
CA GLY A 140 -9.35 9.48 17.16
C GLY A 140 -9.12 8.76 15.84
N PHE A 141 -10.17 8.29 15.16
CA PHE A 141 -10.02 7.51 13.92
C PHE A 141 -11.12 7.85 12.92
N ALA A 142 -10.75 8.04 11.66
CA ALA A 142 -11.71 7.98 10.56
C ALA A 142 -11.84 6.53 10.08
N VAL A 143 -13.07 6.05 9.99
CA VAL A 143 -13.40 4.67 9.60
C VAL A 143 -14.29 4.70 8.37
N PHE A 144 -13.80 4.08 7.29
CA PHE A 144 -14.48 3.99 6.00
C PHE A 144 -14.85 2.53 5.73
N LYS A 145 -16.14 2.25 5.58
CA LYS A 145 -16.60 0.90 5.20
C LYS A 145 -16.44 0.70 3.70
N LEU A 146 -15.76 -0.37 3.34
CA LEU A 146 -15.45 -0.76 1.97
C LEU A 146 -16.20 -2.04 1.60
N LYS A 147 -16.75 -2.06 0.39
CA LYS A 147 -17.46 -3.23 -0.15
C LYS A 147 -16.45 -4.27 -0.65
N PRO A 148 -16.85 -5.55 -0.80
CA PRO A 148 -16.03 -6.52 -1.51
C PRO A 148 -15.80 -6.08 -2.96
N VAL A 149 -14.59 -6.31 -3.46
CA VAL A 149 -14.21 -6.05 -4.85
C VAL A 149 -13.38 -7.23 -5.33
N ILE A 150 -13.82 -7.85 -6.43
CA ILE A 150 -13.08 -8.90 -7.13
C ILE A 150 -12.28 -8.22 -8.25
N GLY A 151 -10.95 -8.31 -8.17
CA GLY A 151 -10.02 -7.55 -9.02
C GLY A 151 -9.67 -6.17 -8.45
N GLU A 152 -8.89 -5.40 -9.20
CA GLU A 152 -8.43 -4.06 -8.78
C GLU A 152 -9.46 -2.98 -9.15
N LEU A 153 -10.03 -2.30 -8.15
CA LEU A 153 -10.84 -1.10 -8.37
C LEU A 153 -10.26 0.09 -7.60
N GLY A 154 -10.18 1.24 -8.29
CA GLY A 154 -9.86 2.50 -7.65
C GLY A 154 -11.01 3.01 -6.80
N VAL A 155 -10.74 3.27 -5.53
CA VAL A 155 -11.61 4.01 -4.61
C VAL A 155 -11.68 5.47 -5.06
N HIS A 156 -12.87 6.10 -5.13
CA HIS A 156 -12.92 7.55 -5.33
C HIS A 156 -12.37 8.26 -4.09
N ALA A 157 -11.80 9.46 -4.27
CA ALA A 157 -11.08 10.15 -3.21
C ALA A 157 -11.95 10.37 -1.95
N MET A 158 -11.47 9.90 -0.80
CA MET A 158 -12.09 10.06 0.51
C MET A 158 -11.48 11.28 1.19
N ALA A 159 -12.24 12.38 1.31
CA ALA A 159 -11.77 13.62 1.91
C ALA A 159 -12.44 13.93 3.25
N PHE A 160 -11.69 14.56 4.15
CA PHE A 160 -12.20 15.10 5.41
C PHE A 160 -11.29 16.18 5.99
N GLU A 161 -11.87 17.03 6.82
CA GLU A 161 -11.16 17.99 7.68
C GLU A 161 -11.29 17.53 9.14
N PHE A 162 -10.19 17.53 9.91
CA PHE A 162 -10.18 17.20 11.33
C PHE A 162 -9.36 18.21 12.15
N PRO A 163 -9.66 18.44 13.44
CA PRO A 163 -8.79 19.22 14.32
C PRO A 163 -7.50 18.44 14.60
N THR A 164 -6.35 19.04 14.36
CA THR A 164 -5.05 18.42 14.62
C THR A 164 -4.48 18.90 15.96
N ARG A 165 -3.88 18.00 16.73
CA ARG A 165 -3.10 18.35 17.93
C ARG A 165 -1.73 18.95 17.57
N TRP A 166 -1.35 18.92 16.30
CA TRP A 166 -0.08 19.45 15.78
C TRP A 166 -0.34 20.58 14.76
N PRO A 167 -0.37 21.85 15.20
CA PRO A 167 -0.71 22.98 14.34
C PRO A 167 0.40 23.38 13.35
N ASP A 168 1.57 22.73 13.43
CA ASP A 168 2.76 23.00 12.61
C ASP A 168 3.30 21.73 11.90
N GLU A 169 2.55 20.62 11.93
CA GLU A 169 2.95 19.34 11.34
C GLU A 169 1.76 18.72 10.60
N LEU A 170 1.96 18.34 9.33
CA LEU A 170 1.06 17.52 8.55
C LEU A 170 1.28 16.05 8.92
N PHE A 171 0.20 15.36 9.23
CA PHE A 171 0.21 13.93 9.54
C PHE A 171 -0.42 13.12 8.41
N TYR A 172 0.21 12.00 8.07
CA TYR A 172 -0.31 11.01 7.15
C TYR A 172 -0.48 9.66 7.87
N PRO A 173 -1.69 9.09 7.87
CA PRO A 173 -1.92 7.72 8.34
C PRO A 173 -1.32 6.75 7.33
N THR A 174 -0.08 6.33 7.54
CA THR A 174 0.66 5.39 6.68
C THR A 174 1.03 4.09 7.37
N VAL A 175 0.64 3.88 8.65
CA VAL A 175 0.76 2.55 9.27
C VAL A 175 -0.17 1.53 8.63
N HIS A 176 0.47 0.45 8.18
CA HIS A 176 -0.18 -0.75 7.70
C HIS A 176 -0.49 -1.70 8.85
N LEU A 177 -1.74 -2.18 8.84
CA LEU A 177 -2.22 -3.30 9.62
C LEU A 177 -3.19 -4.04 8.70
N HIS A 178 -2.82 -5.27 8.38
CA HIS A 178 -3.58 -6.28 7.64
C HIS A 178 -3.30 -7.63 8.33
N GLY A 179 -4.07 -8.68 8.06
CA GLY A 179 -3.78 -10.00 8.64
C GLY A 179 -3.78 -10.09 10.17
N LYS A 180 -4.44 -9.16 10.88
CA LYS A 180 -4.38 -9.00 12.35
C LYS A 180 -2.94 -8.93 12.88
N ARG A 181 -2.05 -8.21 12.20
CA ARG A 181 -0.65 -8.08 12.63
C ARG A 181 -0.09 -6.70 12.30
N VAL A 182 0.75 -6.19 13.21
CA VAL A 182 1.63 -5.06 12.92
C VAL A 182 3.01 -5.60 12.54
N TRP A 183 3.40 -5.43 11.27
CA TRP A 183 4.76 -5.73 10.83
C TRP A 183 5.70 -4.58 11.19
N ALA A 184 6.97 -4.86 11.52
CA ALA A 184 7.95 -3.80 11.79
C ALA A 184 8.41 -3.06 10.52
N TYR A 185 8.25 -3.71 9.36
CA TYR A 185 8.47 -3.16 8.03
C TYR A 185 7.34 -3.64 7.12
N ASP A 186 6.93 -2.83 6.17
CA ASP A 186 5.98 -3.23 5.13
C ASP A 186 6.38 -2.64 3.77
N TYR A 187 5.75 -3.12 2.68
CA TYR A 187 5.86 -2.51 1.36
C TYR A 187 4.95 -1.28 1.27
N PHE A 188 5.49 -0.17 0.79
CA PHE A 188 4.76 1.05 0.51
C PHE A 188 4.74 1.24 -1.01
N ASP A 189 3.55 1.52 -1.55
CA ASP A 189 3.32 2.04 -2.90
C ASP A 189 2.47 3.31 -2.71
N HIS A 190 3.13 4.41 -2.34
CA HIS A 190 2.48 5.64 -1.88
C HIS A 190 3.02 6.89 -2.57
N SER A 191 2.10 7.76 -3.02
CA SER A 191 2.36 9.16 -3.35
C SER A 191 1.74 10.07 -2.31
N LEU A 192 2.57 10.75 -1.52
CA LEU A 192 2.14 11.69 -0.47
C LEU A 192 2.28 13.12 -0.99
N PHE A 193 1.16 13.81 -1.17
CA PHE A 193 1.08 15.18 -1.65
C PHE A 193 0.81 16.17 -0.52
N PHE A 194 1.33 17.39 -0.59
CA PHE A 194 0.99 18.45 0.36
C PHE A 194 1.03 19.86 -0.21
N GLN A 195 0.40 20.77 0.52
CA GLN A 195 0.65 22.20 0.45
C GLN A 195 0.98 22.73 1.84
N THR A 196 1.90 23.71 1.90
CA THR A 196 2.33 24.34 3.14
C THR A 196 2.70 25.80 2.87
N ASN A 197 2.34 26.67 3.82
CA ASN A 197 2.72 28.09 3.78
C ASN A 197 4.17 28.31 4.22
N ASP A 198 4.86 27.28 4.74
CA ASP A 198 6.24 27.38 5.18
C ASP A 198 7.20 27.31 3.98
N GLN A 199 7.85 28.44 3.69
CA GLN A 199 8.80 28.58 2.59
C GLN A 199 10.07 27.72 2.77
N VAL A 200 10.37 27.21 3.98
CA VAL A 200 11.57 26.41 4.23
C VAL A 200 11.57 25.10 3.43
N PHE A 201 10.38 24.53 3.16
CA PHE A 201 10.22 23.28 2.41
C PHE A 201 10.73 23.33 0.97
N SER A 202 10.83 24.53 0.36
CA SER A 202 11.36 24.68 -1.00
C SER A 202 12.88 24.50 -1.11
N SER A 203 13.58 24.24 -0.01
CA SER A 203 15.05 24.15 0.06
C SER A 203 15.60 22.77 0.42
N THR A 204 14.73 21.80 0.69
CA THR A 204 15.09 20.47 1.21
C THR A 204 14.94 19.37 0.16
N TYR A 205 16.02 18.60 -0.06
CA TYR A 205 16.16 17.53 -1.07
C TYR A 205 15.25 16.28 -0.90
N TYR A 206 14.20 16.35 -0.09
CA TYR A 206 13.34 15.19 0.23
C TYR A 206 12.01 15.18 -0.53
N PHE A 207 11.71 16.23 -1.29
CA PHE A 207 10.39 16.48 -1.87
C PHE A 207 10.53 16.92 -3.33
N ASP A 208 9.66 16.39 -4.19
CA ASP A 208 9.38 17.03 -5.47
C ASP A 208 8.52 18.28 -5.25
N VAL A 209 8.62 19.26 -6.13
CA VAL A 209 7.74 20.43 -6.20
C VAL A 209 7.10 20.45 -7.57
N SER A 210 5.81 20.74 -7.66
CA SER A 210 5.14 20.92 -8.95
C SER A 210 5.78 22.03 -9.78
N TYR A 211 5.73 21.88 -11.11
CA TYR A 211 6.20 22.92 -12.03
C TYR A 211 5.34 24.18 -11.88
N GLU A 212 4.03 23.99 -11.87
CA GLU A 212 3.03 25.06 -11.80
C GLU A 212 2.24 25.06 -10.49
N ASN A 213 1.44 26.11 -10.29
CA ASN A 213 0.43 26.17 -9.24
C ASN A 213 -0.72 25.19 -9.52
N ALA A 214 -1.48 24.83 -8.48
CA ALA A 214 -2.58 23.88 -8.61
C ALA A 214 -3.69 24.35 -9.59
N ASN A 215 -3.93 25.66 -9.71
CA ASN A 215 -4.92 26.24 -10.61
C ASN A 215 -4.71 25.95 -12.11
N GLU A 216 -3.49 25.66 -12.55
CA GLU A 216 -3.19 25.43 -13.98
C GLU A 216 -3.72 24.09 -14.50
N LEU A 217 -3.85 23.06 -13.65
CA LEU A 217 -4.31 21.72 -14.05
C LEU A 217 -5.42 21.13 -13.17
N MET A 218 -5.52 21.51 -11.89
CA MET A 218 -6.62 21.06 -11.05
C MET A 218 -7.88 21.85 -11.39
N HIS A 219 -8.75 21.23 -12.18
CA HIS A 219 -10.00 21.82 -12.67
C HIS A 219 -11.21 21.14 -12.00
N PRO A 220 -11.55 21.51 -10.75
CA PRO A 220 -12.80 21.07 -10.14
C PRO A 220 -14.00 21.43 -11.05
N PRO A 221 -15.05 20.58 -11.17
CA PRO A 221 -16.23 20.83 -12.01
C PRO A 221 -17.15 21.99 -11.56
N GLY A 222 -16.59 23.18 -11.37
CA GLY A 222 -17.19 24.34 -10.73
C GLY A 222 -16.19 25.01 -9.78
N SER A 223 -16.34 26.30 -9.56
CA SER A 223 -15.31 27.16 -8.94
C SER A 223 -15.03 26.94 -7.44
N ASP A 224 -15.55 25.87 -6.83
CA ASP A 224 -15.42 25.59 -5.38
C ASP A 224 -15.50 24.08 -5.03
N GLU A 225 -15.42 23.16 -6.01
CA GLU A 225 -15.62 21.72 -5.70
C GLU A 225 -14.42 21.05 -5.00
N THR A 226 -13.31 21.77 -4.78
CA THR A 226 -12.27 21.33 -3.85
C THR A 226 -12.65 21.55 -2.38
N HIS A 227 -13.75 22.24 -2.06
CA HIS A 227 -14.16 22.56 -0.69
C HIS A 227 -13.08 23.26 0.15
N GLY A 228 -12.20 24.02 -0.51
CA GLY A 228 -11.02 24.63 0.12
C GLY A 228 -9.94 23.63 0.57
N ILE A 229 -10.00 22.35 0.18
CA ILE A 229 -8.97 21.35 0.48
C ILE A 229 -7.63 21.78 -0.10
N VAL A 230 -7.61 22.18 -1.38
CA VAL A 230 -6.43 22.63 -2.13
C VAL A 230 -6.46 24.15 -2.23
N ASP A 231 -5.32 24.77 -1.98
CA ASP A 231 -5.05 26.17 -2.32
C ASP A 231 -4.70 26.25 -3.81
N LEU A 232 -5.60 26.75 -4.64
CA LEU A 232 -5.40 26.75 -6.08
C LEU A 232 -4.25 27.69 -6.51
N ASP A 233 -3.92 28.71 -5.71
CA ASP A 233 -2.84 29.67 -6.00
C ASP A 233 -1.46 29.23 -5.46
N GLN A 234 -1.34 27.98 -4.96
CA GLN A 234 -0.07 27.42 -4.48
C GLN A 234 0.37 26.18 -5.26
N ARG A 235 1.68 25.99 -5.34
CA ARG A 235 2.33 24.76 -5.79
C ARG A 235 2.07 23.60 -4.83
N VAL A 236 2.11 22.38 -5.36
CA VAL A 236 1.97 21.13 -4.60
C VAL A 236 3.35 20.50 -4.45
N PHE A 237 3.62 19.89 -3.30
CA PHE A 237 4.82 19.12 -3.01
C PHE A 237 4.48 17.63 -3.01
N ARG A 238 5.44 16.75 -3.33
CA ARG A 238 5.25 15.29 -3.34
C ARG A 238 6.43 14.54 -2.70
N ILE A 239 6.11 13.48 -1.97
CA ILE A 239 7.01 12.38 -1.60
C ILE A 239 6.49 11.11 -2.27
N VAL A 240 7.39 10.29 -2.81
CA VAL A 240 7.08 8.92 -3.22
C VAL A 240 7.71 7.96 -2.22
N LEU A 241 6.91 7.06 -1.65
CA LEU A 241 7.38 5.92 -0.86
C LEU A 241 7.07 4.66 -1.66
N ASP A 242 8.07 4.18 -2.41
CA ASP A 242 8.02 2.91 -3.15
C ASP A 242 9.08 1.96 -2.58
N GLY A 243 8.69 0.73 -2.25
CA GLY A 243 9.55 -0.30 -1.65
C GLY A 243 9.30 -0.58 -0.16
N ALA A 244 10.22 -1.29 0.49
CA ALA A 244 10.06 -1.71 1.88
C ALA A 244 10.58 -0.66 2.89
N TYR A 245 9.71 -0.14 3.76
CA TYR A 245 10.06 0.83 4.81
C TYR A 245 9.64 0.37 6.20
N THR A 246 10.16 1.01 7.26
CA THR A 246 9.64 0.84 8.62
C THR A 246 8.17 1.19 8.66
N ASN A 247 7.35 0.32 9.25
CA ASN A 247 5.91 0.53 9.34
C ASN A 247 5.59 1.59 10.39
N GLN A 248 5.48 2.85 9.97
CA GLN A 248 5.19 4.00 10.80
C GLN A 248 4.41 5.04 9.99
N ASP A 249 3.77 5.98 10.68
CA ASP A 249 3.13 7.12 10.05
C ASP A 249 4.17 8.12 9.53
N THR A 250 3.75 8.95 8.58
CA THR A 250 4.58 10.01 8.01
C THR A 250 4.21 11.37 8.60
N LEU A 251 5.19 12.12 9.08
CA LEU A 251 5.07 13.50 9.54
C LEU A 251 5.88 14.45 8.66
N ILE A 252 5.28 15.55 8.23
CA ILE A 252 5.91 16.62 7.46
C ILE A 252 5.64 17.96 8.16
N GLY A 253 6.67 18.62 8.68
CA GLY A 253 6.51 19.86 9.44
C GLY A 253 7.83 20.31 10.05
N LYS A 254 7.75 20.97 11.22
CA LYS A 254 8.93 21.28 12.06
C LYS A 254 9.75 20.02 12.40
N LYS A 255 9.11 18.85 12.37
CA LYS A 255 9.76 17.54 12.33
C LYS A 255 9.37 16.87 11.03
N ILE A 256 10.36 16.27 10.37
CA ILE A 256 10.16 15.35 9.27
C ILE A 256 10.42 13.95 9.82
N ALA A 257 9.39 13.11 9.86
CA ALA A 257 9.50 11.70 10.22
C ALA A 257 8.90 10.88 9.08
N ILE A 258 9.75 10.52 8.11
CA ILE A 258 9.40 9.65 6.99
C ILE A 258 9.79 8.21 7.38
N PRO A 259 8.98 7.20 7.00
CA PRO A 259 9.38 5.78 7.03
C PRO A 259 10.81 5.58 6.50
N LYS A 260 11.60 4.77 7.20
CA LYS A 260 12.99 4.51 6.83
C LYS A 260 13.05 3.26 5.97
N SER A 261 13.68 3.35 4.80
CA SER A 261 13.88 2.20 3.93
C SER A 261 14.58 1.07 4.68
N LYS A 262 14.12 -0.16 4.52
CA LYS A 262 14.76 -1.35 5.10
C LYS A 262 16.20 -1.45 4.55
N PRO A 263 17.25 -1.51 5.40
CA PRO A 263 18.63 -1.53 4.92
C PRO A 263 18.88 -2.68 3.94
N VAL A 264 19.53 -2.39 2.81
CA VAL A 264 19.73 -3.34 1.70
C VAL A 264 20.55 -4.55 2.16
N GLU A 265 21.54 -4.33 3.03
CA GLU A 265 22.35 -5.39 3.64
C GLU A 265 21.50 -6.33 4.49
N LYS A 266 20.50 -5.77 5.19
CA LYS A 266 19.56 -6.56 5.99
C LYS A 266 18.60 -7.35 5.09
N LEU A 267 18.09 -6.72 4.03
CA LEU A 267 17.27 -7.37 3.00
C LEU A 267 18.00 -8.56 2.38
N ASN A 268 19.25 -8.37 1.94
CA ASN A 268 20.09 -9.43 1.38
C ASN A 268 20.36 -10.52 2.42
N SER A 269 20.75 -10.19 3.65
CA SER A 269 21.01 -11.21 4.69
C SER A 269 19.76 -12.01 5.09
N GLU A 270 18.57 -11.39 5.10
CA GLU A 270 17.30 -12.10 5.36
C GLU A 270 16.87 -12.96 4.16
N LEU A 271 17.13 -12.49 2.93
CA LEU A 271 16.96 -13.27 1.70
C LEU A 271 17.91 -14.47 1.69
N ASP A 272 19.22 -14.27 1.89
CA ASP A 272 20.24 -15.33 1.91
C ASP A 272 19.95 -16.35 3.01
N ALA A 273 19.58 -15.91 4.22
CA ALA A 273 19.21 -16.82 5.31
C ALA A 273 17.95 -17.64 4.98
N LYS A 274 16.91 -17.04 4.37
CA LYS A 274 15.70 -17.76 3.96
C LYS A 274 15.93 -18.66 2.75
N HIS A 275 16.74 -18.24 1.77
CA HIS A 275 17.07 -19.02 0.59
C HIS A 275 17.90 -20.25 0.98
N ASN A 276 18.88 -20.10 1.87
CA ASN A 276 19.63 -21.22 2.44
C ASN A 276 18.73 -22.15 3.29
N LYS A 277 17.84 -21.61 4.13
CA LYS A 277 16.87 -22.43 4.91
C LYS A 277 15.95 -23.25 3.99
N LEU A 278 15.47 -22.65 2.89
CA LEU A 278 14.59 -23.29 1.91
C LEU A 278 15.32 -24.31 1.03
N TYR A 279 16.54 -24.00 0.58
CA TYR A 279 17.39 -24.93 -0.16
C TYR A 279 17.65 -26.19 0.66
N MET A 280 17.99 -26.02 1.95
CA MET A 280 18.19 -27.14 2.87
C MET A 280 16.90 -27.93 3.12
N SER A 281 15.73 -27.30 3.31
CA SER A 281 14.48 -28.04 3.54
C SER A 281 14.04 -28.84 2.32
N VAL A 282 14.10 -28.24 1.12
CA VAL A 282 13.74 -28.92 -0.14
C VAL A 282 14.70 -30.07 -0.44
N CYS A 283 16.01 -29.90 -0.23
CA CYS A 283 16.96 -31.02 -0.34
C CYS A 283 16.73 -32.11 0.70
N THR A 284 16.28 -31.78 1.92
CA THR A 284 16.01 -32.80 2.95
C THR A 284 14.76 -33.62 2.63
N GLU A 285 13.66 -33.00 2.19
CA GLU A 285 12.44 -33.71 1.81
C GLU A 285 12.62 -34.54 0.52
N ALA A 286 13.29 -33.98 -0.50
CA ALA A 286 13.57 -34.68 -1.76
C ALA A 286 14.53 -35.88 -1.61
N VAL A 287 15.29 -35.96 -0.52
CA VAL A 287 16.16 -37.12 -0.18
C VAL A 287 15.44 -38.16 0.67
N CYS A 288 14.32 -37.81 1.33
CA CYS A 288 13.59 -38.72 2.21
C CYS A 288 12.34 -39.39 1.60
N SER A 289 11.87 -38.98 0.42
CA SER A 289 10.79 -39.67 -0.30
C SER A 289 11.24 -40.28 -1.64
N GLU A 290 11.25 -41.61 -1.69
CA GLU A 290 11.21 -42.45 -2.91
C GLU A 290 12.43 -42.52 -3.87
N TYR A 291 13.66 -42.74 -3.38
CA TYR A 291 14.67 -43.46 -4.21
C TYR A 291 15.53 -44.45 -3.42
N GLU A 292 15.70 -45.66 -3.97
CA GLU A 292 16.75 -46.58 -3.55
C GLU A 292 18.13 -45.99 -3.86
N THR A 293 18.99 -45.91 -2.84
CA THR A 293 20.47 -45.86 -2.90
C THR A 293 21.09 -45.23 -4.17
N ILE A 294 21.10 -43.90 -4.27
CA ILE A 294 21.92 -43.22 -5.29
C ILE A 294 23.41 -43.44 -4.96
N SER A 295 24.07 -44.28 -5.74
CA SER A 295 25.52 -44.46 -5.66
C SER A 295 26.23 -43.20 -6.16
N LEU A 296 27.07 -42.59 -5.32
CA LEU A 296 27.83 -41.35 -5.60
C LEU A 296 28.95 -41.51 -6.67
N SER A 297 28.93 -42.56 -7.49
CA SER A 297 29.96 -42.86 -8.49
C SER A 297 29.78 -42.17 -9.85
N LYS A 298 28.88 -41.19 -9.97
CA LYS A 298 28.60 -40.46 -11.23
C LYS A 298 28.45 -38.94 -11.08
N VAL A 299 29.18 -38.31 -10.17
CA VAL A 299 29.38 -36.85 -10.18
C VAL A 299 30.59 -36.53 -11.07
N PRO A 300 30.47 -35.66 -12.10
CA PRO A 300 31.63 -35.19 -12.86
C PRO A 300 32.66 -34.52 -11.95
N GLU A 301 33.94 -34.77 -12.21
CA GLU A 301 35.06 -34.51 -11.28
C GLU A 301 35.36 -33.03 -10.99
N GLY A 302 34.57 -32.10 -11.54
CA GLY A 302 34.66 -30.66 -11.32
C GLY A 302 33.76 -30.09 -10.20
N VAL A 303 32.86 -30.87 -9.60
CA VAL A 303 31.96 -30.39 -8.53
C VAL A 303 32.29 -31.05 -7.19
N LYS A 304 33.40 -30.59 -6.58
CA LYS A 304 33.74 -30.82 -5.18
C LYS A 304 34.32 -29.55 -4.57
N THR A 305 33.44 -28.74 -3.99
CA THR A 305 33.83 -27.72 -3.01
C THR A 305 33.24 -28.12 -1.67
N ILE A 306 34.07 -28.07 -0.63
CA ILE A 306 33.80 -28.67 0.67
C ILE A 306 33.07 -27.66 1.55
N TYR A 307 31.91 -28.03 2.08
CA TYR A 307 31.33 -27.41 3.25
C TYR A 307 30.89 -28.50 4.23
N ASP A 308 31.51 -28.49 5.41
CA ASP A 308 31.25 -29.41 6.51
C ASP A 308 30.45 -28.62 7.56
N PHE A 309 29.14 -28.84 7.62
CA PHE A 309 28.23 -28.17 8.55
C PHE A 309 27.27 -29.19 9.17
N GLN A 310 27.03 -29.03 10.47
CA GLN A 310 26.23 -29.98 11.25
C GLN A 310 24.73 -29.76 11.01
N GLU A 311 23.98 -30.87 10.96
CA GLU A 311 22.52 -30.85 10.82
C GLU A 311 21.84 -30.27 12.07
N GLU A 312 21.28 -29.07 11.97
CA GLU A 312 20.19 -28.63 12.85
C GLU A 312 18.90 -28.52 12.03
N THR A 313 17.98 -29.46 12.26
CA THR A 313 16.68 -29.53 11.56
C THR A 313 15.68 -28.52 12.16
N ALA A 314 15.74 -27.28 11.69
CA ALA A 314 14.77 -26.25 12.02
C ALA A 314 13.44 -26.49 11.30
N LYS A 315 12.35 -26.71 12.04
CA LYS A 315 11.00 -26.81 11.47
C LYS A 315 10.61 -25.48 10.81
N VAL A 316 10.24 -25.54 9.53
CA VAL A 316 9.46 -24.50 8.86
C VAL A 316 8.02 -24.65 9.35
N THR A 317 7.38 -23.53 9.70
CA THR A 317 5.95 -23.53 10.07
C THR A 317 5.11 -23.12 8.85
N ASP A 318 3.83 -23.49 8.81
CA ASP A 318 2.92 -23.04 7.74
C ASP A 318 2.94 -21.50 7.62
N HIS A 319 3.07 -20.80 8.76
CA HIS A 319 3.25 -19.36 8.83
C HIS A 319 4.52 -18.80 8.14
N ASP A 320 5.64 -19.54 8.14
CA ASP A 320 6.85 -19.16 7.40
C ASP A 320 6.62 -19.28 5.88
N LEU A 321 5.79 -20.24 5.45
CA LEU A 321 5.44 -20.50 4.06
C LEU A 321 4.47 -19.45 3.51
N ASP A 322 3.40 -19.12 4.24
CA ASP A 322 2.43 -18.10 3.83
C ASP A 322 3.11 -16.73 3.60
N TYR A 323 4.00 -16.31 4.52
CA TYR A 323 4.80 -15.09 4.34
C TYR A 323 5.72 -15.15 3.10
N LEU A 324 6.29 -16.32 2.80
CA LEU A 324 7.13 -16.52 1.62
C LEU A 324 6.32 -16.48 0.33
N ILE A 325 5.09 -17.01 0.35
CA ILE A 325 4.16 -16.97 -0.78
C ILE A 325 3.75 -15.52 -1.07
N GLU A 326 3.27 -14.76 -0.08
CA GLU A 326 2.91 -13.34 -0.27
C GLU A 326 4.10 -12.51 -0.77
N MET A 327 5.28 -12.66 -0.15
CA MET A 327 6.50 -11.96 -0.58
C MET A 327 6.92 -12.33 -2.03
N LEU A 328 6.73 -13.58 -2.45
CA LEU A 328 7.02 -14.01 -3.82
C LEU A 328 5.93 -13.53 -4.81
N LEU A 329 4.67 -13.49 -4.39
CA LEU A 329 3.55 -12.95 -5.18
C LEU A 329 3.71 -11.44 -5.40
N ASP A 330 4.10 -10.67 -4.39
CA ASP A 330 4.42 -9.24 -4.54
C ASP A 330 5.62 -9.01 -5.45
N LYS A 331 6.67 -9.84 -5.32
CA LYS A 331 7.79 -9.80 -6.26
C LYS A 331 7.34 -10.15 -7.70
N TYR A 332 6.40 -11.08 -7.87
CA TYR A 332 5.84 -11.46 -9.17
C TYR A 332 4.90 -10.39 -9.75
N ARG A 333 4.15 -9.66 -8.90
CA ARG A 333 3.35 -8.48 -9.26
C ARG A 333 4.26 -7.39 -9.82
N LEU A 334 5.38 -7.10 -9.17
CA LEU A 334 6.42 -6.15 -9.62
C LEU A 334 6.97 -6.47 -11.03
N TYR A 335 7.18 -7.75 -11.37
CA TYR A 335 7.72 -8.13 -12.69
C TYR A 335 6.68 -8.12 -13.84
N LYS A 336 5.38 -7.97 -13.55
CA LYS A 336 4.32 -8.09 -14.56
C LYS A 336 4.15 -6.86 -15.48
N ILE A 337 4.97 -5.83 -15.31
CA ILE A 337 4.91 -4.57 -16.09
C ILE A 337 5.86 -4.58 -17.31
N THR A 338 6.81 -5.52 -17.40
CA THR A 338 7.76 -5.60 -18.52
C THR A 338 7.58 -6.85 -19.41
N GLU A 339 7.37 -6.56 -20.70
CA GLU A 339 7.35 -7.45 -21.88
C GLU A 339 6.13 -8.37 -22.16
N LYS A 340 5.66 -8.27 -23.40
CA LYS A 340 5.00 -9.36 -24.13
C LYS A 340 6.08 -10.27 -24.70
N GLN A 341 5.95 -11.59 -24.55
CA GLN A 341 6.61 -12.56 -25.43
C GLN A 341 5.62 -13.60 -25.94
N GLU A 342 5.79 -14.00 -27.21
CA GLU A 342 4.96 -15.01 -27.86
C GLU A 342 5.40 -16.43 -27.48
N VAL A 343 4.46 -17.28 -27.09
CA VAL A 343 4.75 -18.70 -26.81
C VAL A 343 4.55 -19.52 -28.09
N VAL A 344 5.67 -20.00 -28.67
CA VAL A 344 5.66 -21.01 -29.74
C VAL A 344 5.90 -22.38 -29.11
N GLY A 345 4.90 -23.26 -29.16
CA GLY A 345 4.91 -24.53 -28.44
C GLY A 345 5.36 -25.76 -29.25
N THR A 346 5.87 -26.77 -28.53
CA THR A 346 5.95 -28.17 -28.96
C THR A 346 5.56 -29.10 -27.78
N PRO A 347 5.06 -30.32 -28.03
CA PRO A 347 4.28 -31.06 -27.04
C PRO A 347 5.09 -32.05 -26.20
N ASP A 348 5.80 -31.56 -25.18
CA ASP A 348 6.18 -32.34 -23.99
C ASP A 348 6.30 -31.37 -22.81
N TYR A 349 5.46 -31.54 -21.78
CA TYR A 349 5.30 -30.57 -20.70
C TYR A 349 6.43 -30.65 -19.66
N VAL A 350 7.53 -29.96 -19.94
CA VAL A 350 8.44 -29.40 -18.92
C VAL A 350 8.42 -27.89 -19.05
N GLY A 351 7.89 -27.21 -18.04
CA GLY A 351 7.92 -25.75 -17.98
C GLY A 351 9.33 -25.29 -17.59
N TYR A 352 10.06 -24.73 -18.55
CA TYR A 352 11.32 -24.03 -18.28
C TYR A 352 11.03 -22.55 -18.12
N PHE A 353 11.20 -22.04 -16.90
CA PHE A 353 11.22 -20.60 -16.66
C PHE A 353 12.67 -20.13 -16.67
N HIS A 354 12.96 -19.15 -17.52
CA HIS A 354 14.28 -18.57 -17.67
C HIS A 354 14.24 -17.13 -17.14
N PHE A 355 15.10 -16.84 -16.19
CA PHE A 355 15.24 -15.51 -15.60
C PHE A 355 16.72 -15.10 -15.66
N GLU A 356 17.01 -13.99 -16.33
CA GLU A 356 18.32 -13.33 -16.28
C GLU A 356 18.25 -12.15 -15.31
N ALA A 357 19.18 -12.10 -14.37
CA ALA A 357 19.31 -11.00 -13.39
C ALA A 357 20.80 -10.68 -13.19
N GLY A 358 21.41 -10.04 -14.19
CA GLY A 358 22.85 -9.76 -14.21
C GLY A 358 23.68 -10.99 -14.59
N PHE A 359 24.83 -11.17 -13.94
CA PHE A 359 25.83 -12.18 -14.33
C PHE A 359 25.54 -13.62 -13.87
N GLU A 360 24.39 -13.87 -13.22
CA GLU A 360 23.99 -15.20 -12.76
C GLU A 360 22.64 -15.61 -13.35
N THR A 361 22.58 -16.84 -13.84
CA THR A 361 21.38 -17.43 -14.45
C THR A 361 20.74 -18.42 -13.47
N MET A 362 19.47 -18.20 -13.12
CA MET A 362 18.71 -19.15 -12.31
C MET A 362 17.80 -20.00 -13.20
N HIS A 363 17.93 -21.33 -13.10
CA HIS A 363 17.06 -22.28 -13.78
C HIS A 363 16.14 -22.96 -12.77
N ILE A 364 14.83 -22.77 -12.92
CA ILE A 364 13.82 -23.46 -12.11
C ILE A 364 13.11 -24.48 -13.01
N THR A 365 13.21 -25.77 -12.65
CA THR A 365 12.54 -26.88 -13.33
C THR A 365 11.43 -27.42 -12.45
N MET A 366 10.17 -27.30 -12.89
CA MET A 366 9.02 -27.86 -12.18
C MET A 366 8.48 -29.09 -12.92
N ASN A 367 8.46 -30.24 -12.25
CA ASN A 367 7.79 -31.44 -12.73
C ASN A 367 6.33 -31.44 -12.27
N LEU A 368 5.39 -31.30 -13.21
CA LEU A 368 3.96 -31.38 -12.91
C LEU A 368 3.47 -32.85 -12.98
N PRO A 369 2.63 -33.30 -12.04
CA PRO A 369 2.07 -34.66 -12.06
C PRO A 369 1.10 -34.83 -13.24
N LYS A 370 1.22 -35.95 -13.96
CA LYS A 370 0.56 -36.23 -15.26
C LYS A 370 -0.97 -36.20 -15.31
N ASN A 371 -1.66 -36.01 -14.17
CA ASN A 371 -3.09 -36.26 -14.02
C ASN A 371 -3.97 -35.01 -13.76
N ARG A 372 -3.45 -33.79 -13.98
CA ARG A 372 -4.30 -32.57 -14.09
C ARG A 372 -4.29 -32.04 -15.51
N GLN A 373 -5.32 -32.40 -16.27
CA GLN A 373 -5.66 -31.73 -17.53
C GLN A 373 -6.59 -30.56 -17.21
N SER A 374 -6.32 -29.39 -17.81
CA SER A 374 -6.93 -28.08 -17.57
C SER A 374 -6.59 -27.40 -16.23
N PHE A 375 -6.10 -26.17 -16.35
CA PHE A 375 -6.37 -25.08 -15.42
C PHE A 375 -7.17 -24.05 -16.23
N GLU A 376 -8.35 -23.66 -15.75
CA GLU A 376 -8.94 -22.38 -16.16
C GLU A 376 -8.39 -21.31 -15.20
N LEU A 377 -7.77 -20.28 -15.75
CA LEU A 377 -7.43 -19.07 -15.01
C LEU A 377 -8.70 -18.22 -14.90
N ASN A 378 -9.24 -18.13 -13.67
CA ASN A 378 -10.06 -17.01 -13.23
C ASN A 378 -9.16 -16.08 -12.41
#